data_AF-A0A497JLJ7-F1
#
_entry.id   AF-A0A497JLJ7-F1
#
_cell.length_a   1.000
_cell.length_b   1.000
_cell.length_c   1.000
_cell.angle_alpha   90.00
_cell.angle_beta   90.00
_cell.angle_gamma   90.00
#
_symmetry.space_group_name_H-M   'P 1'
#
loop_
_entity.id
_entity.type
_entity.pdbx_description
1 polymer ?
#
loop_
_entity_poly.entity_id
_entity_poly.type
_entity_poly.pdbx_seq_one_letter_code
_entity_poly.pdbx_strand_id
1 'polypeptide(L)'
;MSEKLPLSDFYKVIDYVTIFKNDKWWEAVVVIESYGRRSIAMYLWQFRDGTWKRKHKFHIRSVDEWNKVKTAVDQLAPKVYG
;
A
#
# COMPACT_ATOMS: atom_id res chain seq x y z
N MET A 1 -1.61 -21.91 -2.56
CA MET A 1 -2.18 -20.91 -3.48
C MET A 1 -1.87 -19.53 -2.91
N SER A 2 -1.41 -18.58 -3.73
CA SER A 2 -1.16 -17.21 -3.27
C SER A 2 -2.50 -16.51 -3.00
N GLU A 3 -2.67 -15.95 -1.80
CA GLU A 3 -3.88 -15.20 -1.43
C GLU A 3 -3.91 -13.86 -2.19
N LYS A 4 -5.02 -13.57 -2.89
CA LYS A 4 -5.20 -12.30 -3.64
C LYS A 4 -5.29 -11.13 -2.65
N LEU A 5 -4.73 -9.97 -3.02
CA LEU A 5 -4.89 -8.76 -2.23
C LEU A 5 -6.38 -8.40 -2.06
N PRO A 6 -6.83 -8.01 -0.85
CA PRO A 6 -8.22 -7.66 -0.56
C PRO A 6 -8.55 -6.24 -1.06
N LEU A 7 -8.56 -6.11 -2.38
CA LEU A 7 -8.85 -4.90 -3.12
C LEU A 7 -10.15 -5.06 -3.91
N SER A 8 -10.88 -3.96 -4.09
CA SER A 8 -12.02 -3.90 -5.00
C SER A 8 -11.55 -4.16 -6.43
N ASP A 9 -12.33 -4.94 -7.20
CA ASP A 9 -12.07 -5.22 -8.62
C ASP A 9 -12.12 -3.96 -9.52
N PHE A 10 -12.55 -2.82 -8.98
CA PHE A 10 -12.41 -1.52 -9.62
C PHE A 10 -10.96 -1.18 -9.99
N TYR A 11 -9.99 -1.60 -9.18
CA TYR A 11 -8.57 -1.40 -9.46
C TYR A 11 -7.99 -2.60 -10.18
N LYS A 12 -7.27 -2.35 -11.27
CA LYS A 12 -6.37 -3.35 -11.82
C LYS A 12 -5.06 -3.31 -11.04
N VAL A 13 -4.71 -4.41 -10.40
CA VAL A 13 -3.40 -4.57 -9.74
C VAL A 13 -2.36 -4.88 -10.81
N ILE A 14 -1.36 -4.01 -10.95
CA ILE A 14 -0.24 -4.20 -11.88
C ILE A 14 0.87 -5.01 -11.23
N ASP A 15 1.24 -4.64 -10.00
CA ASP A 15 2.24 -5.33 -9.19
C ASP A 15 2.07 -4.96 -7.71
N TYR A 16 2.68 -5.71 -6.80
CA TYR A 16 2.67 -5.40 -5.38
C TYR A 16 3.83 -6.02 -4.60
N VAL A 17 4.16 -5.39 -3.47
CA VAL A 17 5.06 -5.92 -2.46
C VAL A 17 4.33 -5.94 -1.12
N THR A 18 4.26 -7.11 -0.50
CA THR A 18 3.82 -7.22 0.90
C THR A 18 4.97 -6.78 1.81
N ILE A 19 4.71 -5.78 2.65
CA ILE A 19 5.68 -5.27 3.64
C ILE A 19 5.62 -6.13 4.91
N PHE A 20 4.39 -6.45 5.34
CA PHE A 20 4.14 -7.22 6.54
C PHE A 20 2.83 -7.97 6.42
N LYS A 21 2.77 -9.20 6.93
CA LYS A 21 1.53 -9.96 7.02
C LYS A 21 1.56 -10.94 8.19
N ASN A 22 0.53 -10.91 9.02
CA ASN A 22 0.24 -11.92 10.03
C ASN A 22 -1.26 -12.26 10.01
N ASP A 23 -1.75 -12.94 11.05
CA ASP A 23 -3.14 -13.37 11.22
C ASP A 23 -4.13 -12.20 11.41
N LYS A 24 -3.64 -11.02 11.82
CA LYS A 24 -4.47 -9.85 12.16
C LYS A 24 -4.28 -8.68 11.21
N TRP A 25 -3.11 -8.53 10.60
CA TRP A 25 -2.70 -7.35 9.86
C TRP A 25 -2.00 -7.74 8.56
N TRP A 26 -2.28 -6.98 7.50
CA TRP A 26 -1.60 -7.11 6.22
C TRP A 26 -1.30 -5.71 5.69
N GLU A 27 -0.02 -5.43 5.46
CA GLU A 27 0.47 -4.21 4.84
C GLU A 27 1.12 -4.52 3.49
N ALA A 28 0.76 -3.74 2.47
CA ALA A 28 1.36 -3.87 1.14
C ALA A 28 1.44 -2.53 0.41
N VAL A 29 2.46 -2.38 -0.43
CA VAL A 29 2.57 -1.33 -1.43
C VAL A 29 2.15 -1.91 -2.78
N VAL A 30 1.23 -1.26 -3.47
CA VAL A 30 0.56 -1.80 -4.65
C VAL A 30 0.60 -0.78 -5.78
N VAL A 31 1.04 -1.19 -6.96
CA VAL A 31 0.85 -0.41 -8.19
C VAL A 31 -0.54 -0.73 -8.73
N ILE A 32 -1.41 0.27 -8.74
CA ILE A 32 -2.80 0.15 -9.20
C ILE A 32 -3.01 1.00 -10.45
N GLU A 33 -3.86 0.49 -11.34
CA GLU A 33 -4.35 1.20 -12.53
C GLU A 33 -5.86 1.39 -12.43
N SER A 34 -6.32 2.61 -12.71
CA SER A 34 -7.75 2.97 -12.80
C SER A 34 -7.93 4.08 -13.83
N TYR A 35 -8.96 4.00 -14.67
CA TYR A 35 -9.20 4.95 -15.76
C TYR A 35 -7.96 5.20 -16.64
N GLY A 36 -7.18 4.15 -16.92
CA GLY A 36 -5.96 4.22 -17.74
C GLY A 36 -4.76 4.91 -17.08
N ARG A 37 -4.84 5.27 -15.79
CA ARG A 37 -3.73 5.91 -15.05
C ARG A 37 -3.19 4.99 -13.97
N ARG A 38 -1.87 4.92 -13.86
CA ARG A 38 -1.15 4.17 -12.83
C ARG A 38 -0.77 5.05 -11.66
N SER A 39 -0.74 4.44 -10.48
CA SER A 39 -0.38 5.11 -9.23
C SER A 39 0.05 4.09 -8.18
N ILE A 40 0.73 4.55 -7.13
CA ILE A 40 1.16 3.70 -6.02
C ILE A 40 0.18 3.90 -4.86
N ALA A 41 -0.30 2.81 -4.28
CA ALA A 41 -1.11 2.85 -3.08
C ALA A 41 -0.54 1.91 -2.02
N MET A 42 -0.28 2.46 -0.84
CA MET A 42 0.05 1.69 0.35
C MET A 42 -1.23 1.38 1.11
N TYR A 43 -1.44 0.11 1.42
CA TYR A 43 -2.62 -0.38 2.10
C TYR A 43 -2.24 -1.03 3.42
N LEU A 44 -3.09 -0.81 4.42
CA LEU A 44 -3.14 -1.62 5.64
C LEU A 44 -4.53 -2.21 5.76
N TRP A 45 -4.62 -3.53 5.84
CA TRP A 45 -5.83 -4.27 6.14
C TRP A 45 -5.73 -4.90 7.51
N GLN A 46 -6.90 -5.06 8.13
CA GLN A 46 -7.06 -5.79 9.36
C GLN A 46 -8.03 -6.94 9.15
N PHE A 47 -7.66 -8.14 9.60
CA PHE A 47 -8.55 -9.28 9.60
C PHE A 47 -9.55 -9.14 10.75
N ARG A 48 -10.84 -9.07 10.43
CA ARG A 48 -11.95 -9.02 11.39
C ARG A 48 -13.17 -9.72 10.81
N ASP A 49 -13.86 -10.51 11.62
CA ASP A 49 -15.10 -11.21 11.23
C ASP A 49 -14.90 -12.12 10.00
N GLY A 50 -13.76 -12.82 9.94
CA GLY A 50 -13.43 -13.74 8.85
C GLY A 50 -13.04 -13.08 7.53
N THR A 51 -12.85 -11.76 7.50
CA THR A 51 -12.49 -11.04 6.27
C THR A 51 -11.47 -9.92 6.49
N TRP A 52 -10.67 -9.64 5.47
CA TRP A 52 -9.75 -8.50 5.46
C TRP A 52 -10.51 -7.21 5.19
N LYS A 53 -10.51 -6.30 6.17
CA LYS A 53 -11.12 -4.97 6.04
C LYS A 53 -10.02 -3.92 5.91
N ARG A 54 -10.13 -3.04 4.92
CA ARG A 54 -9.17 -1.95 4.70
C ARG A 54 -9.22 -0.98 5.88
N LYS A 55 -8.11 -0.86 6.61
CA LYS A 55 -7.96 0.07 7.73
C LYS A 55 -7.38 1.40 7.29
N HIS A 56 -6.33 1.37 6.46
CA HIS A 56 -5.73 2.56 5.86
C HIS A 56 -5.44 2.37 4.37
N LYS A 57 -5.46 3.48 3.64
CA LYS A 57 -4.97 3.61 2.27
C LYS A 57 -4.26 4.95 2.15
N PHE A 58 -2.99 4.93 1.79
CA PHE A 58 -2.24 6.11 1.39
C PHE A 58 -1.96 6.01 -0.11
N HIS A 59 -2.33 7.04 -0.87
CA HIS A 59 -2.32 7.01 -2.33
C HIS A 59 -1.41 8.09 -2.88
N ILE A 60 -0.38 7.66 -3.60
CA ILE A 60 0.60 8.49 -4.30
C ILE A 60 0.25 8.50 -5.79
N ARG A 61 -0.21 9.65 -6.27
CA ARG A 61 -0.85 9.81 -7.59
C ARG A 61 0.12 10.17 -8.69
N SER A 62 1.35 10.55 -8.35
CA SER A 62 2.37 10.99 -9.30
C SER A 62 3.79 10.70 -8.80
N VAL A 63 4.75 10.75 -9.72
CA VAL A 63 6.18 10.64 -9.41
C VAL A 63 6.64 11.83 -8.55
N ASP A 64 6.11 13.03 -8.77
CA ASP A 64 6.47 14.21 -7.96
C ASP A 64 5.99 14.08 -6.51
N GLU A 65 4.77 13.57 -6.30
CA GLU A 65 4.25 13.26 -4.96
C GLU A 65 5.11 12.19 -4.29
N TRP A 66 5.52 11.15 -5.04
CA TRP A 66 6.44 10.13 -4.53
C TRP A 66 7.76 10.74 -4.07
N ASN A 67 8.38 11.57 -4.91
CA ASN A 67 9.67 12.19 -4.59
C ASN A 67 9.59 13.03 -3.31
N LYS A 68 8.51 13.80 -3.11
CA LYS A 68 8.28 14.56 -1.87
C LYS A 68 8.16 13.66 -0.65
N VAL A 69 7.38 12.58 -0.75
CA VAL A 69 7.23 11.59 0.34
C VAL A 69 8.57 10.93 0.66
N LYS A 70 9.29 10.45 -0.37
CA LYS A 70 10.60 9.84 -0.22
C LYS A 70 11.59 10.77 0.45
N THR A 71 11.71 12.02 0.00
CA THR A 71 12.61 13.00 0.61
C THR A 71 12.27 13.26 2.08
N ALA A 72 10.97 13.38 2.42
CA ALA A 72 10.56 13.58 3.82
C ALA A 72 10.87 12.35 4.70
N VAL A 73 10.66 11.13 4.19
CA VAL A 73 11.02 9.89 4.89
C VAL A 73 12.53 9.81 5.08
N ASP A 74 13.32 10.01 4.02
CA ASP A 74 14.79 9.97 4.06
C ASP A 74 15.34 11.01 5.06
N GLN A 75 14.74 12.19 5.15
CA GLN A 75 15.13 13.24 6.10
C GLN A 75 14.86 12.87 7.56
N LEU A 76 13.77 12.14 7.83
CA LEU A 76 13.35 11.81 9.20
C LEU A 76 13.86 10.44 9.68
N ALA A 77 14.14 9.51 8.77
CA ALA A 77 14.59 8.16 9.09
C ALA A 77 15.80 8.10 10.04
N PRO A 78 16.85 8.96 9.91
CA PRO A 78 17.97 8.97 10.86
C PRO A 78 17.57 9.25 12.31
N LYS A 79 16.46 9.96 12.55
CA LYS A 79 15.96 10.27 13.90
C LYS A 79 15.26 9.10 14.59
N VAL A 80 14.95 8.03 13.87
CA VAL A 80 14.28 6.84 14.41
C VAL A 80 15.29 5.86 15.01
N TYR A 81 16.51 5.86 14.47
CA TYR A 81 17.59 4.94 14.85
C TYR A 81 18.78 5.63 15.54
N GLY A 82 18.71 6.95 15.73
CA GLY A 82 19.72 7.78 16.38
C GLY A 82 19.40 8.11 17.83
#